data_AF-A0A831WVY9-F1
#
_entry.id   AF-A0A831WVY9-F1
#
_cell.length_a   1.000
_cell.length_b   1.000
_cell.length_c   1.000
_cell.angle_alpha   90.00
_cell.angle_beta   90.00
_cell.angle_gamma   90.00
#
_symmetry.space_group_name_H-M   'P 1'
#
loop_
_entity.id
_entity.type
_entity.pdbx_description
1 polymer ?
#
loop_
_entity_poly.entity_id
_entity_poly.type
_entity_poly.pdbx_seq_one_letter_code
_entity_poly.pdbx_strand_id
1 'polypeptide(L)'
;MGVGSEGRFILIRRGVETSWADAQRRHQQLYTLGGRVAVLVGEITEQQVAAVVNAANSTLMGGGDVDGVIHRAGDPQILEECKEIRRAKFPGGLPTGQAVIRWCTKCNADQASSITS
;
A
#
# COMPACT_ATOMS: atom_id res chain seq x y z
N MET A 1 25.81 -3.76 -8.59
CA MET A 1 24.91 -3.91 -7.43
C MET A 1 23.60 -3.28 -7.83
N GLY A 2 22.66 -4.13 -8.24
CA GLY A 2 21.61 -3.77 -9.18
C GLY A 2 20.25 -3.44 -8.54
N VAL A 3 19.58 -2.50 -9.20
CA VAL A 3 18.14 -2.25 -9.27
C VAL A 3 17.39 -2.05 -7.95
N GLY A 4 17.30 -0.79 -7.50
CA GLY A 4 16.15 -0.36 -6.73
C GLY A 4 14.91 -0.53 -7.62
N SER A 5 13.99 -1.41 -7.21
CA SER A 5 12.73 -1.59 -7.90
C SER A 5 11.90 -0.32 -7.74
N GLU A 6 11.88 0.54 -8.74
CA GLU A 6 10.86 1.58 -8.88
C GLU A 6 9.50 0.89 -9.02
N GLY A 7 8.85 0.66 -7.88
CA GLY A 7 7.52 0.12 -7.83
C GLY A 7 6.55 1.12 -8.47
N ARG A 8 5.94 0.74 -9.59
CA ARG A 8 4.90 1.53 -10.24
C ARG A 8 3.56 1.10 -9.65
N PHE A 9 2.86 2.01 -8.97
CA PHE A 9 1.58 1.72 -8.32
C PHE A 9 0.44 2.54 -8.93
N ILE A 10 -0.75 1.94 -8.92
CA ILE A 10 -2.00 2.59 -9.33
C ILE A 10 -2.78 2.93 -8.06
N LEU A 11 -3.09 4.21 -7.87
CA LEU A 11 -3.87 4.68 -6.73
C LEU A 11 -5.34 4.77 -7.16
N ILE A 12 -6.20 4.01 -6.48
CA ILE A 12 -7.65 4.04 -6.70
C ILE A 12 -8.28 4.85 -5.57
N ARG A 13 -8.65 6.11 -5.87
CA ARG A 13 -9.38 6.98 -4.94
C ARG A 13 -10.89 6.74 -5.05
N ARG A 14 -11.60 6.69 -3.93
CA ARG A 14 -13.08 6.72 -3.88
C ARG A 14 -13.55 8.17 -3.76
N GLY A 15 -14.49 8.59 -4.61
CA GLY A 15 -15.36 9.76 -4.37
C GLY A 15 -14.78 11.14 -4.71
N VAL A 16 -15.66 11.96 -5.30
CA VAL A 16 -15.45 13.28 -5.92
C VAL A 16 -15.04 14.38 -4.93
N GLU A 17 -13.86 14.97 -5.14
CA GLU A 17 -13.46 16.25 -4.55
C GLU A 17 -12.66 17.03 -5.60
N THR A 18 -12.98 18.32 -5.76
CA THR A 18 -12.82 19.06 -7.03
C THR A 18 -11.58 19.96 -7.12
N SER A 19 -10.49 19.71 -6.37
CA SER A 19 -9.26 20.49 -6.56
C SER A 19 -8.00 19.63 -6.60
N TRP A 20 -7.48 19.46 -7.81
CA TRP A 20 -6.26 18.72 -8.17
C TRP A 20 -5.03 19.63 -8.35
N ALA A 21 -5.23 20.95 -8.29
CA ALA A 21 -4.21 21.96 -8.57
C ALA A 21 -3.05 21.98 -7.54
N ASP A 22 -3.29 21.47 -6.32
CA ASP A 22 -2.26 21.33 -5.29
C ASP A 22 -1.50 20.01 -5.37
N ALA A 23 -2.16 18.92 -5.75
CA ALA A 23 -1.53 17.60 -5.94
C ALA A 23 -0.55 17.59 -7.12
N GLN A 24 -0.83 18.40 -8.16
CA GLN A 24 -0.01 18.50 -9.38
C GLN A 24 1.32 19.25 -9.22
N ARG A 25 1.53 20.03 -8.14
CA ARG A 25 2.70 20.92 -8.07
C ARG A 25 4.04 20.25 -7.74
N ARG A 26 4.08 18.97 -7.32
CA ARG A 26 5.33 18.30 -6.94
C ARG A 26 5.65 16.98 -7.65
N HIS A 27 4.68 16.30 -8.28
CA HIS A 27 4.93 15.01 -8.93
C HIS A 27 4.38 14.99 -10.35
N GLN A 28 5.29 14.99 -11.32
CA GLN A 28 5.01 15.04 -12.75
C GLN A 28 4.34 13.73 -13.21
N GLN A 29 3.20 13.90 -13.89
CA GLN A 29 2.38 12.90 -14.62
C GLN A 29 1.29 12.18 -13.81
N LEU A 30 0.13 12.85 -13.75
CA LEU A 30 -1.16 12.28 -13.34
C LEU A 30 -1.95 11.90 -14.61
N TYR A 31 -2.29 10.63 -14.79
CA TYR A 31 -3.23 10.18 -15.81
C TYR A 31 -4.53 9.72 -15.16
N THR A 32 -5.68 10.16 -15.66
CA THR A 32 -6.98 9.71 -15.13
C THR A 32 -7.77 8.89 -16.17
N LEU A 33 -8.30 7.75 -15.75
CA LEU A 33 -9.25 6.96 -16.55
C LEU A 33 -10.65 7.17 -15.99
N GLY A 34 -11.49 7.90 -16.73
CA GLY A 34 -12.88 8.17 -16.36
C GLY A 34 -13.07 8.88 -15.02
N GLY A 35 -12.05 9.60 -14.54
CA GLY A 35 -12.04 10.29 -13.25
C GLY A 35 -12.05 9.37 -12.02
N ARG A 36 -11.84 8.07 -12.19
CA ARG A 36 -11.93 7.06 -11.11
C ARG A 36 -10.60 6.39 -10.80
N VAL A 37 -9.73 6.26 -11.80
CA VAL A 37 -8.41 5.68 -11.65
C VAL A 37 -7.39 6.75 -11.94
N ALA A 38 -6.43 6.92 -11.05
CA ALA A 38 -5.32 7.83 -11.21
C ALA A 38 -4.00 7.03 -11.23
N VAL A 39 -3.15 7.33 -12.21
CA VAL A 39 -1.78 6.83 -12.23
C VAL A 39 -0.88 7.96 -11.78
N LEU A 40 -0.10 7.71 -10.72
CA LEU A 40 0.88 8.65 -10.18
C LEU A 40 2.22 7.93 -10.02
N VAL A 41 3.31 8.67 -10.20
CA VAL A 41 4.66 8.20 -9.89
C VAL A 41 5.11 8.89 -8.61
N GLY A 42 5.41 8.10 -7.58
CA GLY A 42 5.85 8.60 -6.28
C GLY A 42 5.98 7.49 -5.25
N GLU A 43 6.41 7.87 -4.03
CA GLU A 43 6.58 6.94 -2.91
C GLU A 43 5.23 6.58 -2.29
N ILE A 44 4.94 5.28 -2.18
CA ILE A 44 3.61 4.78 -1.79
C ILE A 44 3.23 5.15 -0.35
N THR A 45 4.21 5.28 0.54
CA THR A 45 4.00 5.58 1.97
C THR A 45 3.67 7.05 2.23
N GLU A 46 3.94 7.92 1.26
CA GLU A 46 3.69 9.36 1.34
C GLU A 46 2.32 9.74 0.75
N GLN A 47 1.62 8.80 0.10
CA GLN A 47 0.37 9.07 -0.60
C GLN A 47 -0.79 9.26 0.38
N GLN A 48 -1.52 10.37 0.22
CA GLN A 48 -2.72 10.69 0.99
C GLN A 48 -3.93 9.99 0.39
N VAL A 49 -4.21 8.77 0.87
CA VAL A 49 -5.32 7.94 0.40
C VAL A 49 -6.02 7.24 1.56
N ALA A 50 -7.26 6.80 1.36
CA ALA A 50 -7.97 6.07 2.42
C ALA A 50 -7.33 4.70 2.75
N ALA A 51 -6.76 4.05 1.75
CA ALA A 51 -6.09 2.77 1.90
C ALA A 51 -4.99 2.56 0.86
N VAL A 52 -3.98 1.77 1.23
CA VAL A 52 -2.93 1.30 0.32
C VAL A 52 -3.10 -0.20 0.11
N VAL A 53 -2.96 -0.66 -1.14
CA VAL A 53 -2.83 -2.09 -1.46
C VAL A 53 -1.36 -2.37 -1.73
N ASN A 54 -0.81 -3.37 -1.07
CA ASN A 54 0.55 -3.81 -1.35
C ASN A 54 0.59 -5.26 -1.83
N ALA A 55 1.53 -5.52 -2.74
CA ALA A 55 1.97 -6.87 -3.01
C ALA A 55 2.77 -7.32 -1.79
N ALA A 56 2.31 -8.37 -1.13
CA ALA A 56 3.11 -9.05 -0.13
C ALA A 56 3.32 -10.50 -0.56
N ASN A 57 4.18 -11.16 0.19
CA ASN A 57 4.35 -12.60 0.08
C ASN A 57 3.40 -13.34 1.04
N SER A 58 3.26 -14.65 0.80
CA SER A 58 2.41 -15.53 1.59
C SER A 58 2.78 -15.60 3.07
N THR A 59 3.98 -15.17 3.47
CA THR A 59 4.39 -15.20 4.88
C THR A 59 3.81 -14.05 5.69
N LEU A 60 3.40 -12.93 5.06
CA LEU A 60 2.99 -11.69 5.70
C LEU A 60 4.08 -11.02 6.59
N MET A 61 5.35 -11.44 6.48
CA MET A 61 6.42 -11.00 7.38
C MET A 61 7.30 -9.87 6.79
N GLY A 62 6.79 -9.08 5.84
CA GLY A 62 7.62 -8.11 5.12
C GLY A 62 8.42 -8.74 3.99
N GLY A 63 9.21 -7.91 3.31
CA GLY A 63 10.07 -8.32 2.20
C GLY A 63 11.09 -7.24 1.81
N GLY A 64 11.74 -7.42 0.67
CA GLY A 64 12.60 -6.39 0.04
C GLY A 64 11.83 -5.45 -0.89
N ASP A 65 10.55 -5.71 -1.10
CA ASP A 65 9.64 -5.02 -2.00
C ASP A 65 8.81 -3.95 -1.26
N VAL A 66 7.64 -3.64 -1.80
CA VAL A 66 6.68 -2.66 -1.30
C VAL A 66 6.18 -3.00 0.09
N ASP A 67 5.94 -4.28 0.37
CA ASP A 67 5.56 -4.74 1.72
C ASP A 67 6.66 -4.40 2.71
N GLY A 68 7.92 -4.63 2.32
CA GLY A 68 9.08 -4.19 3.07
C GLY A 68 9.10 -2.69 3.36
N VAL A 69 8.84 -1.86 2.35
CA VAL A 69 8.79 -0.40 2.50
C VAL A 69 7.69 0.02 3.47
N ILE A 70 6.49 -0.59 3.36
CA ILE A 70 5.37 -0.31 4.26
C ILE A 70 5.66 -0.78 5.69
N HIS A 71 6.26 -1.95 5.87
CA HIS A 71 6.68 -2.44 7.18
C HIS A 71 7.74 -1.54 7.83
N ARG A 72 8.61 -0.90 7.04
CA ARG A 72 9.63 0.05 7.55
C ARG A 72 9.05 1.42 7.88
N ALA A 73 8.11 1.92 7.07
CA ALA A 73 7.51 3.23 7.24
C ALA A 73 6.38 3.25 8.28
N GLY A 74 5.68 2.12 8.45
CA GLY A 74 4.56 1.99 9.36
C GLY A 74 4.95 1.83 10.83
N ASP A 75 3.94 1.58 11.65
CA ASP A 75 4.13 1.27 13.07
C ASP A 75 4.40 -0.24 13.29
N PRO A 76 4.96 -0.62 14.46
CA PRO A 76 5.17 -2.02 14.81
C PRO A 76 3.89 -2.88 14.78
N GLN A 77 2.72 -2.25 14.96
CA GLN A 77 1.42 -2.91 15.00
C GLN A 77 1.10 -3.64 13.71
N ILE A 78 1.56 -3.14 12.56
CA ILE A 78 1.51 -3.86 11.29
C ILE A 78 2.05 -5.28 11.41
N LEU A 79 3.26 -5.43 11.97
CA LEU A 79 3.91 -6.74 12.08
C LEU A 79 3.24 -7.61 13.13
N GLU A 80 2.74 -7.02 14.21
CA GLU A 80 2.00 -7.71 15.27
C GLU A 80 0.69 -8.29 14.72
N GLU A 81 -0.09 -7.50 13.99
CA GLU A 81 -1.30 -7.95 13.28
C GLU A 81 -0.97 -9.06 12.26
N CYS A 82 0.10 -8.92 11.48
CA CYS A 82 0.54 -9.99 10.55
C CYS A 82 0.83 -11.31 11.28
N LYS A 83 1.53 -11.25 12.42
CA LYS A 83 1.86 -12.43 13.25
C LYS A 83 0.59 -13.08 13.81
N GLU A 84 -0.37 -12.29 14.25
CA GLU A 84 -1.65 -12.79 14.74
C GLU A 84 -2.47 -13.44 13.63
N ILE A 85 -2.56 -12.81 12.46
CA ILE A 85 -3.25 -13.35 11.28
C ILE A 85 -2.61 -14.68 10.85
N ARG A 86 -1.28 -14.74 10.76
CA ARG A 86 -0.54 -15.98 10.46
C ARG A 86 -0.81 -17.06 11.50
N ARG A 87 -0.85 -16.72 12.79
CA ARG A 87 -1.06 -17.69 13.87
C ARG A 87 -2.49 -18.24 13.89
N ALA A 88 -3.48 -17.36 13.77
CA ALA A 88 -4.88 -17.69 14.02
C ALA A 88 -5.63 -18.15 12.77
N LYS A 89 -5.31 -17.60 11.59
CA LYS A 89 -6.09 -17.83 10.36
C LYS A 89 -5.30 -18.55 9.28
N PHE A 90 -4.01 -18.21 9.14
CA PHE A 90 -3.20 -18.68 8.02
C PHE A 90 -1.86 -19.29 8.47
N PRO A 91 -1.84 -20.39 9.26
CA PRO A 91 -0.61 -20.99 9.76
C PRO A 91 0.29 -21.56 8.67
N GLY A 92 -0.26 -21.86 7.48
CA GLY A 92 0.49 -22.24 6.27
C GLY A 92 0.91 -21.07 5.35
N GLY A 93 0.43 -19.87 5.62
CA GLY A 93 0.65 -18.67 4.81
C GLY A 93 -0.64 -18.19 4.16
N LEU A 94 -0.67 -16.93 3.72
CA LEU A 94 -1.79 -16.38 2.97
C LEU A 94 -1.82 -17.05 1.58
N PRO A 95 -2.91 -17.74 1.20
CA PRO A 95 -3.01 -18.34 -0.13
C PRO A 95 -3.03 -17.28 -1.24
N THR A 96 -2.53 -17.63 -2.42
CA THR A 96 -2.56 -16.74 -3.60
C THR A 96 -4.00 -16.31 -3.93
N GLY A 97 -4.16 -15.02 -4.25
CA GLY A 97 -5.45 -14.41 -4.55
C GLY A 97 -6.25 -14.00 -3.32
N GLN A 98 -5.73 -14.19 -2.11
CA GLN A 98 -6.34 -13.73 -0.88
C GLN A 98 -5.79 -12.36 -0.46
N ALA A 99 -6.59 -11.64 0.32
CA ALA A 99 -6.22 -10.35 0.88
C ALA A 99 -6.54 -10.27 2.37
N VAL A 100 -5.71 -9.53 3.12
CA VAL A 100 -5.97 -9.18 4.53
C VAL A 100 -5.80 -7.68 4.74
N ILE A 101 -6.63 -7.12 5.63
CA ILE A 101 -6.58 -5.71 5.99
C ILE A 101 -5.88 -5.57 7.33
N ARG A 102 -5.01 -4.57 7.43
CA ARG A 102 -4.26 -4.20 8.63
C ARG A 102 -4.26 -2.70 8.83
N TRP A 103 -4.18 -2.28 10.08
CA TRP A 103 -4.14 -0.87 10.43
C TRP A 103 -2.69 -0.34 10.41
N CYS A 104 -2.51 0.86 9.87
CA CYS A 104 -1.28 1.63 9.98
C CYS A 104 -1.63 3.04 10.39
N THR A 105 -1.26 3.43 11.59
CA THR A 105 -1.50 4.78 12.14
C THR A 105 -0.39 5.77 11.78
N LYS A 106 0.77 5.27 11.33
CA LYS A 106 1.93 6.07 10.91
C LYS A 106 2.05 6.35 9.42
N CYS A 107 1.23 5.70 8.60
CA CYS A 107 1.24 5.88 7.16
C CYS A 107 0.31 7.05 6.78
N ASN A 108 0.58 7.77 5.68
CA ASN A 108 -0.37 8.78 5.13
C ASN A 108 -1.65 8.15 4.55
N ALA A 109 -1.86 6.84 4.79
CA ALA A 109 -3.13 6.19 4.54
C ALA A 109 -4.03 6.42 5.75
N ASP A 110 -5.18 7.07 5.57
CA ASP A 110 -6.00 7.54 6.71
C ASP A 110 -6.37 6.42 7.69
N GLN A 111 -6.44 5.16 7.25
CA GLN A 111 -6.95 4.07 8.09
C GLN A 111 -6.42 2.66 7.73
N ALA A 112 -5.96 2.31 6.52
CA ALA A 112 -5.69 0.88 6.24
C ALA A 112 -4.60 0.57 5.20
N SER A 113 -3.84 -0.50 5.45
CA SER A 113 -3.05 -1.21 4.43
C SER A 113 -3.66 -2.58 4.17
N SER A 114 -3.79 -2.97 2.90
CA SER A 114 -4.25 -4.30 2.51
C SER A 114 -3.13 -5.06 1.82
N ILE A 115 -2.80 -6.22 2.36
CA ILE A 115 -1.86 -7.15 1.76
C ILE A 115 -2.61 -8.05 0.79
N THR A 116 -2.02 -8.28 -0.39
CA THR A 116 -2.40 -9.36 -1.32
C THR A 116 -1.22 -10.28 -1.58
N SER A 117 -1.43 -11.60 -1.59
CA SER A 117 -0.43 -12.64 -1.94
C SER A 117 -0.80 -13.43 -3.19
#